data_AF-A0A841BWG0-F1
#
_entry.id   AF-A0A841BWG0-F1
#
_cell.length_a   1.000
_cell.length_b   1.000
_cell.length_c   1.000
_cell.angle_alpha   90.00
_cell.angle_beta   90.00
_cell.angle_gamma   90.00
#
_symmetry.space_group_name_H-M   'P 1'
#
loop_
_entity.id
_entity.type
_entity.pdbx_description
1 polymer ?
#
loop_
_entity_poly.entity_id
_entity_poly.type
_entity_poly.pdbx_seq_one_letter_code
_entity_poly.pdbx_strand_id
1 'polypeptide(L)'
;MLTETLARALVDLIVTIDLSDDDEISPEAGSAILGDVAAALNSLSASDTDRLVNIIGEMAAEEDDPVRKETMIELPETLGLVD
;
A
#
# COMPACT_ATOMS: atom_id res chain seq x y z
N MET A 1 -15.55 -8.45 5.62
CA MET A 1 -14.68 -8.48 6.80
C MET A 1 -13.30 -9.01 6.47
N LEU A 2 -13.08 -10.32 6.29
CA LEU A 2 -11.71 -10.85 6.10
C LEU A 2 -10.90 -10.17 4.98
N THR A 3 -11.45 -10.07 3.77
CA THR A 3 -10.76 -9.44 2.63
C THR A 3 -10.38 -7.99 2.89
N GLU A 4 -11.26 -7.24 3.55
CA GLU A 4 -11.04 -5.84 3.89
C GLU A 4 -10.01 -5.69 5.01
N THR A 5 -10.07 -6.54 6.03
CA THR A 5 -9.04 -6.60 7.08
C THR A 5 -7.68 -6.96 6.50
N LEU A 6 -7.60 -7.91 5.55
CA LEU A 6 -6.36 -8.26 4.87
C LEU A 6 -5.84 -7.11 4.00
N ALA A 7 -6.72 -6.43 3.27
CA ALA A 7 -6.34 -5.25 2.49
C ALA A 7 -5.78 -4.14 3.38
N ARG A 8 -6.47 -3.80 4.48
CA ARG A 8 -6.01 -2.79 5.43
C ARG A 8 -4.67 -3.18 6.06
N ALA A 9 -4.53 -4.42 6.52
CA ALA A 9 -3.27 -4.92 7.10
C ALA A 9 -2.10 -4.92 6.09
N LEU A 10 -2.38 -5.21 4.81
CA LEU A 10 -1.38 -5.14 3.76
C LEU A 10 -0.92 -3.70 3.52
N VAL A 11 -1.87 -2.75 3.45
CA VAL A 11 -1.56 -1.32 3.29
C VAL A 11 -0.71 -0.81 4.45
N ASP A 12 -1.10 -1.12 5.70
CA ASP A 12 -0.32 -0.75 6.88
C ASP A 12 1.09 -1.30 6.86
N LEU A 13 1.25 -2.57 6.44
CA LEU A 13 2.56 -3.20 6.30
C LEU A 13 3.41 -2.48 5.26
N ILE A 14 2.85 -2.17 4.10
CA ILE A 14 3.58 -1.50 3.03
C ILE A 14 4.02 -0.10 3.44
N VAL A 15 3.11 0.70 4.03
CA VAL A 15 3.43 2.04 4.53
C VAL A 15 4.51 1.98 5.60
N THR A 16 4.50 0.95 6.46
CA THR A 16 5.55 0.77 7.46
C THR A 16 6.90 0.48 6.81
N ILE A 17 6.93 -0.36 5.77
CA ILE A 17 8.16 -0.69 5.02
C ILE A 17 8.69 0.54 4.28
N ASP A 18 7.82 1.32 3.66
CA ASP A 18 8.19 2.51 2.89
C ASP A 18 8.75 3.63 3.77
N LEU A 19 8.28 3.70 5.02
CA LEU A 19 8.74 4.68 6.01
C LEU A 19 9.82 4.16 6.96
N SER A 20 10.26 2.90 6.80
CA SER A 20 11.36 2.36 7.59
C SER A 20 12.66 3.04 7.20
N ASP A 21 13.52 3.26 8.20
CA ASP A 21 14.87 3.75 7.97
C ASP A 21 15.72 2.69 7.25
N ASP A 22 16.73 3.15 6.49
CA ASP A 22 17.67 2.28 5.75
C ASP A 22 18.41 1.25 6.64
N ASP A 23 18.52 1.54 7.94
CA ASP A 23 19.11 0.64 8.96
C ASP A 23 18.16 -0.51 9.34
N GLU A 24 16.85 -0.36 9.17
CA GLU A 24 15.83 -1.38 9.43
C GLU A 24 15.54 -2.20 8.17
N ILE A 25 15.29 -1.51 7.05
CA ILE A 25 15.01 -2.09 5.75
C ILE A 25 15.83 -1.34 4.72
N SER A 26 16.73 -2.04 4.03
CA SER A 26 17.50 -1.39 2.97
C SER A 26 16.57 -0.95 1.83
N PRO A 27 16.87 0.17 1.15
CA PRO A 27 16.06 0.64 0.01
C PRO A 27 15.82 -0.43 -1.06
N GLU A 28 16.83 -1.27 -1.33
CA GLU A 28 16.72 -2.36 -2.29
C GLU A 28 15.76 -3.46 -1.82
N ALA A 29 15.77 -3.78 -0.52
CA ALA A 29 14.85 -4.76 0.05
C ALA A 29 13.41 -4.22 0.05
N GLY A 30 13.20 -2.96 0.45
CA GLY A 30 11.89 -2.31 0.40
C GLY A 30 11.32 -2.27 -1.01
N SER A 31 12.14 -1.84 -1.99
CA SER A 31 11.75 -1.81 -3.41
C SER A 31 11.43 -3.21 -3.96
N ALA A 32 12.19 -4.24 -3.57
CA ALA A 32 11.92 -5.61 -3.99
C ALA A 32 10.58 -6.13 -3.44
N ILE A 33 10.30 -5.87 -2.16
CA ILE A 33 9.03 -6.26 -1.53
C ILE A 33 7.85 -5.56 -2.20
N LEU A 34 7.95 -4.25 -2.41
CA LEU A 34 6.95 -3.45 -3.12
C LEU A 34 6.70 -3.98 -4.53
N GLY A 35 7.77 -4.34 -5.26
CA GLY A 35 7.69 -4.94 -6.59
C GLY A 35 6.94 -6.28 -6.60
N ASP A 36 7.23 -7.16 -5.64
CA ASP A 36 6.53 -8.45 -5.50
C ASP A 36 5.05 -8.27 -5.18
N VAL A 37 4.72 -7.30 -4.31
CA VAL A 37 3.33 -6.95 -3.98
C VAL A 37 2.60 -6.40 -5.20
N ALA A 38 3.17 -5.43 -5.91
CA ALA A 38 2.59 -4.86 -7.12
C ALA A 38 2.34 -5.96 -8.17
N ALA A 39 3.30 -6.87 -8.36
CA ALA A 39 3.15 -8.00 -9.27
C ALA A 39 1.98 -8.94 -8.88
N ALA A 40 1.77 -9.17 -7.58
CA ALA A 40 0.63 -9.95 -7.11
C ALA A 40 -0.71 -9.23 -7.34
N LEU A 41 -0.76 -7.92 -7.07
CA LEU A 41 -1.96 -7.10 -7.22
C LEU A 41 -2.36 -6.91 -8.70
N ASN A 42 -1.44 -7.00 -9.64
CA ASN A 42 -1.73 -7.00 -11.08
C ASN A 42 -2.67 -8.13 -11.55
N SER A 43 -2.88 -9.17 -10.73
CA SER A 43 -3.82 -10.24 -11.01
C SER A 43 -5.26 -9.94 -10.60
N LEU A 44 -5.50 -8.81 -9.91
CA LEU A 44 -6.84 -8.41 -9.45
C LEU A 44 -7.74 -8.06 -10.64
N SER A 45 -9.04 -8.32 -10.45
CA SER A 45 -10.05 -7.80 -11.36
C SER A 45 -10.15 -6.28 -11.20
N ALA A 46 -10.59 -5.56 -12.23
CA ALA A 46 -10.80 -4.10 -12.13
C ALA A 46 -11.69 -3.72 -10.93
N SER A 47 -12.74 -4.51 -10.64
CA SER A 47 -13.59 -4.27 -9.48
C SER A 47 -12.89 -4.47 -8.13
N ASP A 48 -11.94 -5.40 -8.04
CA ASP A 48 -11.17 -5.61 -6.82
C ASP A 48 -10.07 -4.56 -6.67
N THR A 49 -9.47 -4.12 -7.78
CA THR A 49 -8.56 -2.97 -7.82
C THR A 49 -9.25 -1.70 -7.32
N ASP A 50 -10.42 -1.37 -7.87
CA ASP A 50 -11.22 -0.22 -7.43
C ASP A 50 -11.57 -0.33 -5.93
N ARG A 51 -11.90 -1.54 -5.46
CA ARG A 51 -12.17 -1.78 -4.05
C ARG A 51 -10.94 -1.53 -3.17
N LEU A 52 -9.76 -2.00 -3.59
CA LEU A 52 -8.51 -1.79 -2.86
C LEU A 52 -8.14 -0.29 -2.81
N VAL A 53 -8.26 0.42 -3.93
CA VAL A 53 -8.02 1.88 -3.99
C VAL A 53 -8.95 2.62 -3.04
N ASN A 54 -10.22 2.27 -2.99
CA ASN A 54 -11.16 2.88 -2.02
C ASN A 54 -10.76 2.60 -0.57
N ILE A 55 -10.33 1.38 -0.25
CA ILE A 55 -9.85 1.03 1.11
C ILE A 55 -8.62 1.87 1.48
N ILE A 56 -7.67 2.04 0.55
CA ILE A 56 -6.48 2.88 0.77
C ILE A 56 -6.90 4.33 1.04
N GLY A 57 -7.83 4.87 0.26
CA GLY A 57 -8.35 6.23 0.45
C GLY A 57 -9.09 6.42 1.78
N GLU A 58 -9.86 5.43 2.24
CA GLU A 58 -10.48 5.44 3.57
C GLU A 58 -9.44 5.44 4.68
N MET A 59 -8.40 4.61 4.58
CA MET A 59 -7.31 4.58 5.57
C MET A 59 -6.56 5.90 5.62
N ALA A 60 -6.23 6.50 4.48
CA ALA A 60 -5.57 7.80 4.42
C ALA A 60 -6.45 8.93 5.02
N ALA A 61 -7.77 8.83 4.90
CA ALA A 61 -8.69 9.78 5.52
C ALA A 61 -8.77 9.63 7.05
N GLU A 62 -8.60 8.39 7.55
CA GLU A 62 -8.57 8.04 8.97
C GLU A 62 -7.20 8.28 9.65
N GLU A 63 -6.12 8.40 8.88
CA GLU A 63 -4.75 8.56 9.38
C GLU A 63 -4.46 9.99 9.90
N ASP A 64 -3.87 10.04 11.10
CA ASP A 64 -3.53 11.27 11.82
C ASP A 64 -2.08 11.71 11.54
N ASP A 65 -1.18 10.76 11.26
CA ASP A 65 0.21 11.06 10.92
C ASP A 65 0.30 11.58 9.47
N PRO A 66 0.75 12.82 9.26
CA PRO A 66 0.74 13.43 7.93
C PRO A 66 1.70 12.75 6.95
N VAL A 67 2.79 12.15 7.43
CA VAL A 67 3.76 11.44 6.58
C VAL A 67 3.15 10.12 6.13
N ARG A 68 2.61 9.33 7.07
CA ARG A 68 1.91 8.08 6.75
C ARG A 68 0.73 8.30 5.80
N LYS A 69 -0.02 9.37 6.04
CA LYS A 69 -1.15 9.75 5.19
C LYS A 69 -0.72 10.04 3.76
N GLU A 70 0.34 10.81 3.56
CA GLU A 70 0.85 11.11 2.22
C GLU A 70 1.31 9.83 1.52
N THR A 71 2.07 8.98 2.22
CA THR A 71 2.49 7.67 1.71
C THR A 71 1.29 6.81 1.28
N MET A 72 0.21 6.79 2.06
CA MET A 72 -1.02 6.08 1.67
C MET A 72 -1.70 6.69 0.44
N ILE A 73 -1.66 8.01 0.25
CA ILE A 73 -2.26 8.69 -0.92
C ILE A 73 -1.49 8.34 -2.19
N GLU A 74 -0.16 8.27 -2.11
CA GLU A 74 0.71 7.93 -3.25
C GLU A 74 0.73 6.42 -3.54
N LEU A 75 0.38 5.59 -2.56
CA LEU A 75 0.49 4.14 -2.64
C LEU A 75 -0.21 3.49 -3.86
N PRO A 76 -1.43 3.90 -4.27
CA PRO A 76 -2.07 3.34 -5.46
C PRO A 76 -1.23 3.52 -6.74
N GLU A 77 -0.57 4.67 -6.90
CA GLU A 77 0.30 4.94 -8.05
C GLU A 77 1.60 4.13 -7.93
N THR A 78 2.22 4.10 -6.74
CA THR A 78 3.43 3.31 -6.47
C THR A 78 3.24 1.82 -6.76
N LEU A 79 2.04 1.29 -6.48
CA LEU A 79 1.69 -0.11 -6.74
C LEU A 79 1.16 -0.36 -8.16
N GLY A 80 1.02 0.68 -9.00
CA GLY A 80 0.49 0.58 -10.36
C GLY A 80 -0.99 0.20 -10.41
N LEU A 81 -1.77 0.53 -9.37
CA LEU A 81 -3.21 0.28 -9.32
C LEU A 81 -4.01 1.33 -10.09
N VAL A 82 -3.40 2.50 -10.32
CA VAL A 82 -3.94 3.63 -11.07
C VAL A 82 -2.86 4.21 -12.00
N ASP A 83 -3.28 4.83 -13.10
CA ASP A 83 -2.43 5.52 -14.07
C ASP A 83 -2.13 6.98 -13.67
#